data_AF-A0A090VJ20-F1
#
_entry.id   AF-A0A090VJ20-F1
#
_cell.length_a   1.000
_cell.length_b   1.000
_cell.length_c   1.000
_cell.angle_alpha   90.00
_cell.angle_beta   90.00
_cell.angle_gamma   90.00
#
_symmetry.space_group_name_H-M   'P 1'
#
loop_
_entity.id
_entity.type
_entity.pdbx_description
1 polymer ?
#
loop_
_entity_poly.entity_id
_entity_poly.type
_entity_poly.pdbx_seq_one_letter_code
_entity_poly.pdbx_strand_id
1 'polypeptide(L)'
;MKYLKTLFLSTFLALAFSCANDSTFAQSAGEEDDVVITTDDTDFEATDWTTETHSNDVDGDFDEVFEDGTVKRLDIVITEERWEAMLDDMTNLYGTFGSRGGGSSGFSDEDPVFVPGEVFYQDKEWYRVGIRFKGNSSLQSAWQAGILKLSFKLDFDEFEDDYPQIKNQRFYGFKKLSLKNNYDDSSMMREKVATDVFRNAGLVASHTAFYTVYVDHGDGHNILGFILW
;
A
#
# COMPACT_ATOMS: atom_id res chain seq x y z
N MET A 1 -28.78 81.89 -3.89
CA MET A 1 -27.62 81.52 -4.74
C MET A 1 -27.75 80.04 -5.07
N LYS A 2 -28.45 79.74 -6.18
CA LYS A 2 -27.94 79.09 -7.41
C LYS A 2 -27.55 77.61 -7.20
N TYR A 3 -28.52 76.68 -7.31
CA TYR A 3 -28.82 75.76 -8.46
C TYR A 3 -27.78 74.62 -8.59
N LEU A 4 -28.07 73.36 -8.24
CA LEU A 4 -28.88 72.35 -8.98
C LEU A 4 -28.50 72.21 -10.46
N LYS A 5 -27.91 71.05 -10.84
CA LYS A 5 -28.35 70.19 -11.97
C LYS A 5 -27.40 69.01 -12.23
N THR A 6 -27.99 67.82 -12.14
CA THR A 6 -27.69 66.59 -12.90
C THR A 6 -27.67 66.83 -14.42
N LEU A 7 -26.81 66.13 -15.19
CA LEU A 7 -27.13 65.69 -16.56
C LEU A 7 -26.13 64.65 -17.16
N PHE A 8 -26.70 63.50 -17.58
CA PHE A 8 -26.47 62.62 -18.77
C PHE A 8 -25.07 62.51 -19.42
N LEU A 9 -24.50 61.29 -19.56
CA LEU A 9 -24.75 60.23 -20.58
C LEU A 9 -24.25 60.60 -21.99
N SER A 10 -23.23 59.89 -22.50
CA SER A 10 -23.12 59.52 -23.92
C SER A 10 -22.00 58.50 -24.17
N THR A 11 -22.42 57.38 -24.74
CA THR A 11 -21.73 56.19 -25.27
C THR A 11 -20.92 56.48 -26.55
N PHE A 12 -19.84 55.72 -26.83
CA PHE A 12 -19.38 55.25 -28.18
C PHE A 12 -18.10 54.38 -28.00
N LEU A 13 -18.19 53.04 -27.98
CA LEU A 13 -18.15 52.07 -29.09
C LEU A 13 -16.75 51.79 -29.72
N ALA A 14 -16.20 50.64 -29.29
CA ALA A 14 -15.39 49.61 -29.96
C ALA A 14 -14.13 49.96 -30.81
N LEU A 15 -13.02 49.28 -30.47
CA LEU A 15 -12.27 48.42 -31.40
C LEU A 15 -11.42 47.41 -30.61
N ALA A 16 -11.57 46.14 -30.97
CA ALA A 16 -10.84 45.01 -30.40
C ALA A 16 -9.37 45.01 -30.85
N PHE A 17 -8.47 44.68 -29.92
CA PHE A 17 -7.26 43.93 -30.23
C PHE A 17 -7.09 42.82 -29.19
N SER A 18 -7.11 41.61 -29.70
CA SER A 18 -6.75 40.35 -29.06
C SER A 18 -5.36 40.42 -28.42
N CYS A 19 -5.23 39.96 -27.17
CA CYS A 19 -4.03 39.26 -26.68
C CYS A 19 -4.44 38.35 -25.53
N ALA A 20 -3.98 37.10 -25.62
CA ALA A 20 -4.40 35.96 -24.84
C ALA A 20 -4.06 36.10 -23.34
N ASN A 21 -4.89 35.47 -22.52
CA ASN A 21 -4.61 35.15 -21.13
C ASN A 21 -3.31 34.34 -21.02
N ASP A 22 -2.47 34.68 -20.05
CA ASP A 22 -1.81 33.63 -19.28
C ASP A 22 -1.61 34.11 -17.84
N SER A 23 -2.39 33.52 -16.94
CA SER A 23 -2.28 33.67 -15.50
C SER A 23 -1.13 32.78 -15.04
N THR A 24 0.02 33.39 -14.76
CA THR A 24 1.15 32.69 -14.16
C THR A 24 0.80 32.30 -12.72
N PHE A 25 0.31 31.06 -12.59
CA PHE A 25 0.31 30.30 -11.36
C PHE A 25 1.78 30.08 -11.00
N ALA A 26 2.27 30.77 -9.97
CA ALA A 26 3.55 30.43 -9.37
C ALA A 26 3.38 29.07 -8.70
N GLN A 27 3.69 28.01 -9.46
CA GLN A 27 3.81 26.66 -8.95
C GLN A 27 5.06 26.67 -8.06
N SER A 28 4.83 26.69 -6.76
CA SER A 28 5.82 26.23 -5.79
C SER A 28 6.09 24.77 -6.14
N ALA A 29 7.21 24.51 -6.81
CA ALA A 29 7.80 23.17 -6.81
C ALA A 29 8.18 22.88 -5.36
N GLY A 30 7.32 22.13 -4.66
CA GLY A 30 7.78 21.38 -3.51
C GLY A 30 8.81 20.38 -4.03
N GLU A 31 9.96 20.32 -3.38
CA GLU A 31 10.84 19.17 -3.54
C GLU A 31 10.02 17.96 -3.07
N GLU A 32 9.64 17.09 -4.00
CA GLU A 32 9.16 15.75 -3.66
C GLU A 32 10.36 15.05 -3.02
N ASP A 33 10.28 14.85 -1.71
CA ASP A 33 11.25 14.07 -0.95
C ASP A 33 11.00 12.60 -1.29
N ASP A 34 11.39 12.19 -2.50
CA ASP A 34 11.27 10.83 -2.99
C ASP A 34 12.04 9.91 -2.04
N VAL A 35 11.31 9.04 -1.35
CA VAL A 35 11.91 8.06 -0.44
C VAL A 35 12.76 7.09 -1.26
N VAL A 36 14.07 7.18 -1.09
CA VAL A 36 15.03 6.33 -1.80
C VAL A 36 15.02 4.93 -1.20
N ILE A 37 14.65 3.93 -2.00
CA ILE A 37 14.65 2.52 -1.59
C ILE A 37 16.02 1.90 -1.89
N THR A 38 16.63 1.25 -0.89
CA THR A 38 17.93 0.58 -1.03
C THR A 38 17.80 -0.82 -1.62
N THR A 39 18.56 -1.09 -2.68
CA THR A 39 18.58 -2.37 -3.44
C THR A 39 20.00 -2.87 -3.72
N ASP A 40 20.95 -2.56 -2.84
CA ASP A 40 22.37 -2.92 -3.00
C ASP A 40 22.68 -4.40 -2.66
N ASP A 41 21.76 -5.10 -2.01
CA ASP A 41 21.83 -6.51 -1.60
C ASP A 41 21.45 -7.50 -2.71
N THR A 42 21.98 -7.28 -3.93
CA THR A 42 21.68 -8.09 -5.13
C THR A 42 22.34 -9.47 -5.17
N ASP A 43 23.36 -9.71 -4.34
CA ASP A 43 24.12 -10.96 -4.32
C ASP A 43 23.45 -11.99 -3.38
N PHE A 44 22.61 -12.85 -3.94
CA PHE A 44 21.96 -13.96 -3.24
C PHE A 44 21.59 -15.10 -4.20
N GLU A 45 21.31 -16.27 -3.61
CA GLU A 45 20.88 -17.48 -4.31
C GLU A 45 19.52 -17.93 -3.78
N ALA A 46 18.55 -18.14 -4.68
CA ALA A 46 17.19 -18.55 -4.32
C ALA A 46 17.12 -20.07 -4.09
N THR A 47 17.65 -20.55 -2.96
CA THR A 47 17.82 -21.99 -2.69
C THR A 47 16.52 -22.77 -2.49
N ASP A 48 15.45 -22.12 -2.05
CA ASP A 48 14.14 -22.75 -1.81
C ASP A 48 13.25 -22.83 -3.06
N TRP A 49 13.73 -22.33 -4.20
CA TRP A 49 12.94 -22.21 -5.41
C TRP A 49 12.50 -23.59 -5.96
N THR A 50 11.19 -23.79 -6.06
CA THR A 50 10.60 -24.92 -6.81
C THR A 50 9.53 -24.42 -7.78
N THR A 51 9.24 -25.22 -8.81
CA THR A 51 8.18 -24.92 -9.78
C THR A 51 6.82 -24.75 -9.10
N GLU A 52 6.50 -25.59 -8.12
CA GLU A 52 5.21 -25.60 -7.44
C GLU A 52 5.00 -24.40 -6.51
N THR A 53 6.09 -23.87 -5.96
CA THR A 53 6.03 -22.87 -4.88
C THR A 53 6.36 -21.46 -5.34
N HIS A 54 7.33 -21.33 -6.25
CA HIS A 54 7.90 -20.04 -6.62
C HIS A 54 7.67 -19.65 -8.08
N SER A 55 7.40 -20.59 -8.99
CA SER A 55 7.29 -20.24 -10.41
C SER A 55 5.87 -19.82 -10.81
N ASN A 56 5.77 -19.16 -11.96
CA ASN A 56 4.50 -18.83 -12.61
C ASN A 56 4.03 -19.92 -13.61
N ASP A 57 4.61 -21.12 -13.55
CA ASP A 57 4.27 -22.23 -14.45
C ASP A 57 3.12 -23.11 -13.94
N VAL A 58 2.62 -22.81 -12.74
CA VAL A 58 1.51 -23.52 -12.08
C VAL A 58 0.37 -22.55 -11.76
N ASP A 59 -0.85 -23.08 -11.72
CA ASP A 59 -2.01 -22.34 -11.23
C ASP A 59 -1.90 -22.11 -9.72
N GLY A 60 -2.65 -21.14 -9.20
CA GLY A 60 -2.70 -20.83 -7.76
C GLY A 60 -3.18 -22.02 -6.92
N ASP A 61 -2.40 -22.41 -5.92
CA ASP A 61 -2.76 -23.47 -4.99
C ASP A 61 -3.67 -22.93 -3.88
N PHE A 62 -4.97 -22.85 -4.18
CA PHE A 62 -5.96 -22.33 -3.25
C PHE A 62 -6.12 -23.21 -2.00
N ASP A 63 -5.91 -24.52 -2.11
CA ASP A 63 -6.07 -25.43 -0.97
C ASP A 63 -4.91 -25.25 0.03
N GLU A 64 -3.69 -25.00 -0.46
CA GLU A 64 -2.54 -24.70 0.39
C GLU A 64 -2.60 -23.30 0.99
N VAL A 65 -2.92 -22.27 0.19
CA VAL A 65 -2.86 -20.87 0.64
C VAL A 65 -4.11 -20.44 1.40
N PHE A 66 -5.27 -21.01 1.10
CA PHE A 66 -6.55 -20.62 1.69
C PHE A 66 -7.26 -21.76 2.43
N GLU A 67 -6.46 -22.66 3.02
CA GLU A 67 -6.96 -23.79 3.81
C GLU A 67 -7.89 -23.34 4.95
N ASP A 68 -9.07 -23.94 5.02
CA ASP A 68 -10.02 -23.72 6.10
C ASP A 68 -9.68 -24.54 7.36
N GLY A 69 -9.92 -23.96 8.53
CA GLY A 69 -9.78 -24.67 9.83
C GLY A 69 -8.37 -24.68 10.42
N THR A 70 -7.38 -24.12 9.71
CA THR A 70 -6.01 -23.97 10.19
C THR A 70 -5.64 -22.49 10.22
N VAL A 71 -4.91 -22.06 11.26
CA VAL A 71 -4.28 -20.73 11.30
C VAL A 71 -2.82 -20.92 10.90
N LYS A 72 -2.47 -20.41 9.71
CA LYS A 72 -1.12 -20.52 9.15
C LYS A 72 -0.20 -19.44 9.73
N ARG A 73 1.12 -19.64 9.66
CA ARG A 73 2.12 -18.65 10.08
C ARG A 73 2.82 -18.07 8.87
N LEU A 74 3.04 -16.75 8.89
CA LEU A 74 3.88 -16.04 7.93
C LEU A 74 4.88 -15.19 8.71
N ASP A 75 6.15 -15.22 8.36
CA ASP A 75 7.14 -14.30 8.92
C ASP A 75 7.59 -13.35 7.81
N ILE A 76 7.57 -12.06 8.09
CA ILE A 76 8.00 -10.99 7.19
C ILE A 76 9.22 -10.36 7.83
N VAL A 77 10.31 -10.27 7.08
CA VAL A 77 11.55 -9.64 7.52
C VAL A 77 11.84 -8.45 6.60
N ILE A 78 11.94 -7.28 7.21
CA ILE A 78 12.26 -6.02 6.54
C ILE A 78 13.54 -5.51 7.22
N THR A 79 14.48 -4.94 6.47
CA THR A 79 15.64 -4.31 7.11
C THR A 79 15.22 -3.06 7.88
N GLU A 80 15.96 -2.69 8.92
CA GLU A 80 15.68 -1.47 9.70
C GLU A 80 15.59 -0.24 8.79
N GLU A 81 16.55 -0.08 7.87
CA GLU A 81 16.58 1.02 6.89
C GLU A 81 15.34 1.05 5.99
N ARG A 82 14.91 -0.09 5.45
CA ARG A 82 13.71 -0.17 4.59
C ARG A 82 12.43 0.06 5.38
N TRP A 83 12.40 -0.37 6.64
CA TRP A 83 11.28 -0.09 7.53
C TRP A 83 11.18 1.40 7.86
N GLU A 84 12.30 2.06 8.15
CA GLU A 84 12.36 3.52 8.32
C GLU A 84 11.86 4.24 7.06
N ALA A 85 12.30 3.83 5.88
CA ALA A 85 11.81 4.36 4.60
C ALA A 85 10.28 4.26 4.46
N MET A 86 9.69 3.12 4.86
CA MET A 86 8.22 2.97 4.88
C MET A 86 7.54 3.92 5.87
N LEU A 87 8.15 4.19 7.03
CA LEU A 87 7.58 5.09 8.05
C LEU A 87 7.72 6.56 7.66
N ASP A 88 8.81 6.93 7.00
CA ASP A 88 9.04 8.26 6.47
C ASP A 88 8.05 8.58 5.36
N ASP A 89 7.85 7.64 4.42
CA ASP A 89 6.80 7.73 3.40
C ASP A 89 5.41 7.94 4.02
N MET A 90 5.06 7.13 5.03
CA MET A 90 3.80 7.29 5.75
C MET A 90 3.68 8.64 6.47
N THR A 91 4.79 9.19 6.96
CA THR A 91 4.84 10.51 7.59
C THR A 91 4.67 11.62 6.55
N ASN A 92 5.24 11.46 5.35
CA ASN A 92 5.06 12.37 4.23
C ASN A 92 3.62 12.38 3.75
N LEU A 93 2.99 11.20 3.62
CA LEU A 93 1.61 11.05 3.15
C LEU A 93 0.57 11.52 4.18
N TYR A 94 0.74 11.17 5.47
CA TYR A 94 -0.32 11.32 6.48
C TYR A 94 0.05 12.19 7.69
N GLY A 95 1.28 12.71 7.74
CA GLY A 95 1.82 13.46 8.87
C GLY A 95 2.30 12.55 10.00
N THR A 96 2.69 13.16 11.13
CA THR A 96 3.25 12.42 12.28
C THR A 96 2.31 11.32 12.79
N PHE A 97 2.88 10.12 13.00
CA PHE A 97 2.20 8.98 13.61
C PHE A 97 1.46 9.35 14.90
N GLY A 98 0.22 8.88 15.07
CA GLY A 98 -0.60 9.16 16.26
C GLY A 98 -1.11 10.59 16.40
N SER A 99 -0.92 11.45 15.39
CA SER A 99 -1.41 12.83 15.39
C SER A 99 -2.55 13.02 14.40
N ARG A 100 -3.66 13.61 14.88
CA ARG A 100 -4.82 14.00 14.04
C ARG A 100 -4.71 15.41 13.46
N GLY A 101 -3.58 16.10 13.65
CA GLY A 101 -3.51 17.57 13.56
C GLY A 101 -2.46 18.19 12.62
N GLY A 102 -1.77 17.42 11.78
CA GLY A 102 -0.62 17.95 11.01
C GLY A 102 -0.60 17.70 9.49
N GLY A 103 -1.40 16.77 8.97
CA GLY A 103 -1.40 16.40 7.55
C GLY A 103 -2.44 17.17 6.72
N SER A 104 -2.20 17.24 5.41
CA SER A 104 -3.11 17.80 4.40
C SER A 104 -4.55 17.33 4.64
N SER A 105 -5.52 18.23 4.50
CA SER A 105 -6.96 18.01 4.77
C SER A 105 -7.65 17.06 3.75
N GLY A 106 -6.87 16.30 2.97
CA GLY A 106 -7.32 15.36 1.94
C GLY A 106 -6.69 13.98 2.14
N PHE A 107 -7.34 12.96 1.56
CA PHE A 107 -6.69 11.66 1.37
C PHE A 107 -5.50 11.85 0.43
N SER A 108 -4.37 11.18 0.67
CA SER A 108 -3.37 11.06 -0.40
C SER A 108 -4.00 10.22 -1.51
N ASP A 109 -3.91 10.70 -2.75
CA ASP A 109 -4.25 9.87 -3.92
C ASP A 109 -3.11 8.91 -4.27
N GLU A 110 -1.97 9.05 -3.58
CA GLU A 110 -0.77 8.22 -3.71
C GLU A 110 -0.83 7.02 -2.76
N ASP A 111 -0.42 5.87 -3.31
CA ASP A 111 -0.17 4.65 -2.55
C ASP A 111 1.18 4.77 -1.83
N PRO A 112 1.35 4.17 -0.64
CA PRO A 112 2.65 4.10 0.02
C PRO A 112 3.74 3.42 -0.82
N VAL A 113 4.99 3.56 -0.42
CA VAL A 113 6.14 2.97 -1.12
C VAL A 113 6.23 1.45 -0.91
N PHE A 114 6.68 0.72 -1.94
CA PHE A 114 7.10 -0.67 -1.82
C PHE A 114 8.57 -0.74 -1.38
N VAL A 115 8.89 -1.69 -0.51
CA VAL A 115 10.28 -2.01 -0.14
C VAL A 115 10.55 -3.51 -0.27
N PRO A 116 11.78 -3.93 -0.64
CA PRO A 116 12.11 -5.33 -0.70
C PRO A 116 12.28 -5.93 0.70
N GLY A 117 11.70 -7.10 0.94
CA GLY A 117 11.98 -7.88 2.14
C GLY A 117 11.71 -9.36 1.94
N GLU A 118 11.91 -10.14 2.99
CA GLU A 118 11.82 -11.59 2.92
C GLU A 118 10.50 -12.07 3.52
N VAL A 119 9.90 -13.07 2.91
CA VAL A 119 8.69 -13.71 3.43
C VAL A 119 8.97 -15.19 3.66
N PHE A 120 8.80 -15.67 4.88
CA PHE A 120 8.96 -17.07 5.23
C PHE A 120 7.61 -17.76 5.45
N TYR A 121 7.46 -18.93 4.85
CA TYR A 121 6.29 -19.79 5.00
C TYR A 121 6.69 -21.26 4.91
N GLN A 122 6.33 -22.05 5.93
CA GLN A 122 6.63 -23.49 6.01
C GLN A 122 8.08 -23.83 5.62
N ASP A 123 9.02 -23.20 6.32
CA ASP A 123 10.46 -23.39 6.16
C ASP A 123 11.02 -23.02 4.78
N LYS A 124 10.26 -22.28 3.95
CA LYS A 124 10.73 -21.72 2.67
C LYS A 124 10.75 -20.20 2.73
N GLU A 125 11.72 -19.63 2.02
CA GLU A 125 11.89 -18.20 1.84
C GLU A 125 11.41 -17.76 0.45
N TRP A 126 10.62 -16.69 0.41
CA TRP A 126 10.35 -15.90 -0.77
C TRP A 126 11.20 -14.65 -0.72
N TYR A 127 12.03 -14.49 -1.75
CA TYR A 127 13.14 -13.55 -1.72
C TYR A 127 12.70 -12.17 -2.23
N ARG A 128 13.15 -11.10 -1.58
CA ARG A 128 12.98 -9.70 -2.05
C ARG A 128 11.55 -9.37 -2.51
N VAL A 129 10.57 -9.88 -1.78
CA VAL A 129 9.15 -9.62 -1.99
C VAL A 129 8.89 -8.13 -1.80
N GLY A 130 8.10 -7.54 -2.71
CA GLY A 130 7.60 -6.20 -2.53
C GLY A 130 6.62 -6.12 -1.38
N ILE A 131 6.99 -5.41 -0.32
CA ILE A 131 6.16 -5.18 0.87
C ILE A 131 5.76 -3.71 0.94
N ARG A 132 4.47 -3.45 1.10
CA ARG A 132 3.91 -2.10 1.20
C ARG A 132 2.78 -2.01 2.22
N PHE A 133 2.65 -0.89 2.91
CA PHE A 133 1.44 -0.61 3.68
C PHE A 133 0.21 -0.44 2.78
N LYS A 134 -0.90 -1.06 3.15
CA LYS A 134 -2.10 -1.11 2.35
C LYS A 134 -3.29 -0.47 3.06
N GLY A 135 -3.99 0.38 2.33
CA GLY A 135 -5.31 0.88 2.67
C GLY A 135 -5.48 2.30 2.17
N ASN A 136 -6.71 2.79 2.18
CA ASN A 136 -7.00 4.19 1.91
C ASN A 136 -7.35 4.84 3.26
N SER A 137 -8.61 5.21 3.48
CA SER A 137 -9.09 5.79 4.74
C SER A 137 -8.77 4.95 5.99
N SER A 138 -8.76 3.62 5.88
CA SER A 138 -8.43 2.71 6.98
C SER A 138 -6.97 2.77 7.39
N LEU A 139 -6.06 2.96 6.43
CA LEU A 139 -4.63 3.10 6.69
C LEU A 139 -4.36 4.43 7.38
N GLN A 140 -4.85 5.53 6.81
CA GLN A 140 -4.75 6.86 7.41
C GLN A 140 -5.35 6.90 8.82
N SER A 141 -6.54 6.31 9.02
CA SER A 141 -7.20 6.30 10.33
C SER A 141 -6.40 5.53 11.38
N ALA A 142 -5.83 4.37 11.02
CA ALA A 142 -4.99 3.59 11.92
C ALA A 142 -3.69 4.34 12.26
N TRP A 143 -3.05 4.93 11.26
CA TRP A 143 -1.83 5.74 11.42
C TRP A 143 -2.05 6.93 12.37
N GLN A 144 -3.09 7.74 12.14
CA GLN A 144 -3.43 8.88 12.97
C GLN A 144 -3.91 8.49 14.38
N ALA A 145 -4.44 7.27 14.54
CA ALA A 145 -4.82 6.72 15.84
C ALA A 145 -3.63 6.14 16.63
N GLY A 146 -2.43 6.09 16.04
CA GLY A 146 -1.26 5.52 16.69
C GLY A 146 -1.28 3.99 16.73
N ILE A 147 -1.90 3.35 15.73
CA ILE A 147 -2.01 1.89 15.63
C ILE A 147 -1.02 1.39 14.56
N LEU A 148 0.07 0.75 14.99
CA LEU A 148 1.09 0.17 14.08
C LEU A 148 0.69 -1.18 13.47
N LYS A 149 -0.40 -1.79 13.95
CA LYS A 149 -0.97 -2.97 13.30
C LYS A 149 -1.64 -2.54 11.99
N LEU A 150 -0.87 -2.30 10.93
CA LEU A 150 -1.32 -1.85 9.62
C LEU A 150 -1.45 -3.01 8.64
N SER A 151 -2.34 -2.90 7.67
CA SER A 151 -2.48 -3.91 6.63
C SER A 151 -1.31 -3.84 5.65
N PHE A 152 -0.90 -4.97 5.09
CA PHE A 152 0.18 -5.06 4.11
C PHE A 152 -0.33 -5.56 2.76
N LYS A 153 0.40 -5.19 1.71
CA LYS A 153 0.34 -5.84 0.39
C LYS A 153 1.69 -6.49 0.14
N LEU A 154 1.65 -7.75 -0.30
CA LEU A 154 2.80 -8.51 -0.74
C LEU A 154 2.73 -8.67 -2.25
N ASP A 155 3.84 -8.43 -2.92
CA ASP A 155 3.98 -8.46 -4.37
C ASP A 155 5.25 -9.21 -4.74
N PHE A 156 5.10 -10.48 -5.12
CA PHE A 156 6.21 -11.43 -5.10
C PHE A 156 7.24 -11.21 -6.21
N ASP A 157 6.88 -10.44 -7.25
CA ASP A 157 7.76 -10.10 -8.38
C ASP A 157 7.88 -8.58 -8.60
N GLU A 158 7.57 -7.75 -7.60
CA GLU A 158 7.65 -6.28 -7.72
C GLU A 158 9.06 -5.80 -8.09
N PHE A 159 10.08 -6.42 -7.49
CA PHE A 159 11.48 -6.04 -7.67
C PHE A 159 12.23 -6.97 -8.64
N GLU A 160 11.53 -7.68 -9.53
CA GLU A 160 12.18 -8.64 -10.45
C GLU A 160 13.14 -7.99 -11.46
N ASP A 161 12.97 -6.69 -11.74
CA ASP A 161 13.88 -5.92 -12.59
C ASP A 161 15.22 -5.62 -11.90
N ASP A 162 15.20 -5.42 -10.57
CA ASP A 162 16.39 -5.17 -9.74
C ASP A 162 17.05 -6.47 -9.26
N TYR A 163 16.25 -7.52 -9.03
CA TYR A 163 16.71 -8.85 -8.60
C TYR A 163 16.30 -9.93 -9.63
N PRO A 164 17.10 -10.16 -10.69
CA PRO A 164 16.75 -11.12 -11.74
C PRO A 164 16.56 -12.56 -11.25
N GLN A 165 17.09 -12.91 -10.08
CA GLN A 165 16.93 -14.24 -9.46
C GLN A 165 15.48 -14.56 -9.09
N ILE A 166 14.63 -13.54 -8.84
CA ILE A 166 13.21 -13.73 -8.47
C ILE A 166 12.25 -13.53 -9.64
N LYS A 167 12.73 -13.66 -10.88
CA LYS A 167 11.91 -13.44 -12.06
C LYS A 167 10.63 -14.28 -12.05
N ASN A 168 9.49 -13.61 -12.16
CA ASN A 168 8.15 -14.18 -12.04
C ASN A 168 7.91 -15.00 -10.77
N GLN A 169 8.54 -14.62 -9.65
CA GLN A 169 8.29 -15.26 -8.36
C GLN A 169 6.80 -15.19 -7.99
N ARG A 170 6.27 -16.30 -7.48
CA ARG A 170 4.90 -16.48 -7.00
C ARG A 170 4.93 -17.06 -5.62
N PHE A 171 3.88 -16.83 -4.84
CA PHE A 171 3.59 -17.61 -3.64
C PHE A 171 2.58 -18.67 -3.99
N TYR A 172 3.03 -19.91 -4.25
CA TYR A 172 2.17 -21.02 -4.65
C TYR A 172 1.22 -20.63 -5.81
N GLY A 173 1.78 -20.05 -6.86
CA GLY A 173 1.04 -19.57 -8.03
C GLY A 173 0.38 -18.18 -7.89
N PHE A 174 0.36 -17.57 -6.69
CA PHE A 174 -0.18 -16.22 -6.48
C PHE A 174 0.89 -15.14 -6.66
N LYS A 175 0.65 -14.17 -7.54
CA LYS A 175 1.56 -13.03 -7.75
C LYS A 175 1.52 -12.03 -6.60
N LYS A 176 0.35 -11.80 -6.01
CA LYS A 176 0.13 -10.80 -4.96
C LYS A 176 -0.79 -11.34 -3.89
N LEU A 177 -0.58 -10.91 -2.66
CA LEU A 177 -1.44 -11.21 -1.52
C LEU A 177 -1.76 -9.94 -0.73
N SER A 178 -2.94 -9.87 -0.12
CA SER A 178 -3.30 -8.77 0.77
C SER A 178 -3.48 -9.27 2.21
N LEU A 179 -2.72 -8.69 3.13
CA LEU A 179 -2.79 -8.97 4.57
C LEU A 179 -3.59 -7.89 5.27
N LYS A 180 -4.81 -8.21 5.69
CA LYS A 180 -5.73 -7.27 6.36
C LYS A 180 -5.68 -7.42 7.87
N ASN A 181 -5.59 -6.27 8.55
CA ASN A 181 -5.53 -6.19 10.02
C ASN A 181 -6.90 -6.31 10.71
N ASN A 182 -7.99 -6.20 9.94
CA ASN A 182 -9.39 -6.17 10.40
C ASN A 182 -9.64 -5.16 11.52
N TYR A 183 -9.03 -3.98 11.46
CA TYR A 183 -9.00 -3.05 12.60
C TYR A 183 -10.39 -2.64 13.12
N ASP A 184 -11.39 -2.52 12.24
CA ASP A 184 -12.77 -2.12 12.57
C ASP A 184 -13.72 -3.32 12.74
N ASP A 185 -13.18 -4.55 12.70
CA ASP A 185 -13.94 -5.78 12.88
C ASP A 185 -13.55 -6.47 14.19
N SER A 186 -14.31 -6.18 15.26
CA SER A 186 -14.15 -6.82 16.57
C SER A 186 -14.23 -8.35 16.56
N SER A 187 -14.89 -8.95 15.57
CA SER A 187 -14.97 -10.41 15.45
C SER A 187 -13.79 -10.99 14.69
N MET A 188 -13.07 -10.17 13.92
CA MET A 188 -12.05 -10.58 12.96
C MET A 188 -12.56 -11.60 11.93
N MET A 189 -13.88 -11.82 11.77
CA MET A 189 -14.43 -12.92 10.95
C MET A 189 -15.36 -12.44 9.85
N ARG A 190 -15.78 -11.17 9.83
CA ARG A 190 -16.85 -10.70 8.93
C ARG A 190 -16.47 -10.89 7.47
N GLU A 191 -15.23 -10.59 7.11
CA GLU A 191 -14.76 -10.74 5.72
C GLU A 191 -14.71 -12.22 5.29
N LYS A 192 -14.16 -13.09 6.14
CA LYS A 192 -14.12 -14.54 5.89
C LYS A 192 -15.52 -15.10 5.69
N VAL A 193 -16.41 -14.87 6.64
CA VAL A 193 -17.78 -15.40 6.60
C VAL A 193 -18.57 -14.85 5.43
N ALA A 194 -18.44 -13.55 5.11
CA ALA A 194 -19.15 -12.95 3.99
C ALA A 194 -18.69 -13.54 2.64
N THR A 195 -17.37 -13.66 2.44
CA THR A 195 -16.83 -14.23 1.20
C THR A 195 -17.20 -15.71 1.05
N ASP A 196 -17.15 -16.48 2.13
CA ASP A 196 -17.58 -17.88 2.13
C ASP A 196 -19.06 -18.03 1.75
N VAL A 197 -19.94 -17.20 2.31
CA VAL A 197 -21.38 -17.21 1.97
C VAL A 197 -21.59 -16.91 0.49
N PHE A 198 -20.87 -15.95 -0.08
CA PHE A 198 -20.95 -15.64 -1.51
C PHE A 198 -20.46 -16.80 -2.37
N ARG A 199 -19.30 -17.40 -2.06
CA ARG A 199 -18.79 -18.57 -2.79
C ARG A 199 -19.73 -19.77 -2.69
N ASN A 200 -20.28 -20.03 -1.50
CA ASN A 200 -21.27 -21.10 -1.27
C ASN A 200 -22.59 -20.86 -2.01
N ALA A 201 -22.93 -19.60 -2.31
CA ALA A 201 -24.07 -19.25 -3.15
C ALA A 201 -23.75 -19.32 -4.66
N GLY A 202 -22.55 -19.73 -5.04
CA GLY A 202 -22.09 -19.79 -6.43
C GLY A 202 -21.67 -18.44 -7.03
N LEU A 203 -21.47 -17.41 -6.20
CA LEU A 203 -20.96 -16.12 -6.64
C LEU A 203 -19.43 -16.11 -6.66
N VAL A 204 -18.86 -15.40 -7.62
CA VAL A 204 -17.43 -15.12 -7.65
C VAL A 204 -17.11 -14.16 -6.50
N ALA A 205 -16.34 -14.64 -5.54
CA ALA A 205 -15.80 -13.87 -4.43
C ALA A 205 -14.40 -14.40 -4.12
N SER A 206 -13.56 -13.56 -3.52
CA SER A 206 -12.19 -13.93 -3.19
C SER A 206 -12.12 -15.01 -2.13
N HIS A 207 -11.02 -15.74 -2.12
CA HIS A 207 -10.67 -16.66 -1.04
C HIS A 207 -10.02 -15.86 0.09
N THR A 208 -10.21 -16.31 1.32
CA THR A 208 -9.59 -15.69 2.50
C THR A 208 -9.24 -16.75 3.52
N ALA A 209 -8.16 -16.55 4.27
CA ALA A 209 -7.72 -17.46 5.32
C ALA A 209 -7.05 -16.70 6.47
N PHE A 210 -6.95 -17.35 7.63
CA PHE A 210 -6.39 -16.75 8.84
C PHE A 210 -4.89 -17.02 8.93
N TYR A 211 -4.12 -15.95 9.17
CA TYR A 211 -2.67 -16.03 9.31
C TYR A 211 -2.20 -15.31 10.58
N THR A 212 -1.31 -15.96 11.33
CA THR A 212 -0.48 -15.26 12.31
C THR A 212 0.74 -14.74 11.59
N VAL A 213 0.88 -13.41 11.50
CA VAL A 213 2.04 -12.80 10.85
C VAL A 213 2.99 -12.26 11.91
N TYR A 214 4.28 -12.46 11.69
CA TYR A 214 5.32 -11.80 12.45
C TYR A 214 6.02 -10.83 11.52
N VAL A 215 6.31 -9.64 12.01
CA VAL A 215 7.10 -8.66 11.28
C VAL A 215 8.35 -8.39 12.10
N ASP A 216 9.51 -8.69 11.52
CA ASP A 216 10.83 -8.33 12.05
C ASP A 216 11.38 -7.17 11.23
N HIS A 217 11.80 -6.11 11.91
CA HIS A 217 12.34 -4.90 11.31
C HIS A 217 13.65 -4.45 11.99
N GLY A 218 14.45 -5.41 12.50
CA GLY A 218 15.77 -5.17 13.10
C GLY A 218 15.82 -5.30 14.63
N ASP A 219 14.69 -5.16 15.32
CA ASP A 219 14.57 -5.28 16.79
C ASP A 219 14.09 -6.67 17.25
N GLY A 220 13.97 -7.64 16.33
CA GLY A 220 13.38 -8.94 16.56
C GLY A 220 11.88 -8.99 16.21
N HIS A 221 11.30 -10.18 16.33
CA HIS A 221 9.96 -10.45 15.79
C HIS A 221 8.85 -9.82 16.65
N ASN A 222 8.07 -8.90 16.06
CA ASN A 222 6.83 -8.40 16.65
C ASN A 222 5.63 -9.18 16.08
N ILE A 223 4.78 -9.72 16.97
CA ILE A 223 3.59 -10.48 16.55
C ILE A 223 2.44 -9.55 16.16
N LEU A 224 1.89 -9.77 14.97
CA LEU A 224 0.73 -9.06 14.45
C LEU A 224 -0.24 -10.08 13.81
N GLY A 225 -1.43 -10.31 14.37
CA GLY A 225 -2.40 -11.25 13.76
C GLY A 225 -3.12 -10.66 12.55
N PHE A 226 -3.22 -11.36 11.40
CA PHE A 226 -3.87 -10.86 10.18
C PHE A 226 -4.80 -11.88 9.49
N ILE A 227 -5.54 -11.41 8.49
CA ILE A 227 -6.20 -12.24 7.48
C ILE A 227 -5.51 -12.09 6.14
N LEU A 228 -5.33 -13.19 5.43
CA LEU A 228 -4.88 -13.23 4.03
C LEU A 228 -6.09 -13.24 3.08
N TRP A 229 -5.98 -12.48 1.98
CA TRP A 229 -6.93 -12.38 0.87
C TRP A 229 -6.19 -12.46 -0.47
#